data_AF-A0A7S0Y5M8-F1
#
_entry.id   AF-A0A7S0Y5M8-F1
#
_cell.length_a   1.000
_cell.length_b   1.000
_cell.length_c   1.000
_cell.angle_alpha   90.00
_cell.angle_beta   90.00
_cell.angle_gamma   90.00
#
_symmetry.space_group_name_H-M   'P 1'
#
loop_
_entity.id
_entity.type
_entity.pdbx_description
1 polymer ?
#
loop_
_entity_poly.entity_id
_entity_poly.type
_entity_poly.pdbx_seq_one_letter_code
_entity_poly.pdbx_strand_id
1 'polypeptide(L)'
;ENKRSARPIPWSPRPLMLLFVAIASFFFANKVAPVYSLSTAKNQWISNSLKYYNSITRGAEHVQESPTYLKSAMENYFALEKLRQNKPDHAETIYRRLMDEFNPLDKDGERAEICDFSNLAVPTLLLGLLLQREERYDDARTVFDGFSHFLDEAGADHECCCAARVLQAHALFEMKQDNPIRSAELIMRAVRMDRNLRSVLKWKLFRDALVEYGATYRARSRQQRQSIAFVTP
;
A
#
# COMPACT_ATOMS: atom_id res chain seq x y z
N GLU A 1 11.80 -16.85 98.66
CA GLU A 1 11.88 -15.93 97.51
C GLU A 1 12.59 -16.59 96.34
N ASN A 2 11.88 -16.90 95.25
CA ASN A 2 12.39 -16.88 93.87
C ASN A 2 11.26 -17.20 92.89
N LYS A 3 10.61 -16.18 92.33
CA LYS A 3 9.61 -16.32 91.26
C LYS A 3 10.33 -16.37 89.91
N ARG A 4 10.35 -17.52 89.25
CA ARG A 4 10.80 -17.63 87.85
C ARG A 4 9.64 -17.24 86.91
N SER A 5 9.83 -16.14 86.19
CA SER A 5 8.96 -15.65 85.12
C SER A 5 9.30 -16.38 83.82
N ALA A 6 8.31 -17.06 83.23
CA ALA A 6 8.39 -17.63 81.88
C ALA A 6 8.03 -16.54 80.85
N ARG A 7 8.90 -16.29 79.87
CA ARG A 7 8.61 -15.40 78.73
C ARG A 7 8.07 -16.23 77.55
N PRO A 8 7.06 -15.75 76.81
CA PRO A 8 6.54 -16.43 75.63
C PRO A 8 7.45 -16.24 74.41
N ILE A 9 7.57 -17.29 73.60
CA ILE A 9 8.32 -17.31 72.33
C ILE A 9 7.47 -16.63 71.25
N PRO A 10 8.01 -15.68 70.48
CA PRO A 10 7.28 -15.02 69.40
C PRO A 10 7.18 -15.95 68.18
N TRP A 11 5.96 -16.16 67.69
CA TRP A 11 5.67 -16.94 66.50
C TRP A 11 5.97 -16.08 65.26
N SER A 12 7.11 -16.31 64.61
CA SER A 12 7.35 -15.75 63.28
C SER A 12 6.50 -16.50 62.24
N PRO A 13 5.73 -15.81 61.38
CA PRO A 13 4.96 -16.47 60.34
C PRO A 13 5.90 -17.18 59.35
N ARG A 14 5.55 -18.42 59.00
CA ARG A 14 6.34 -19.30 58.13
C ARG A 14 6.45 -18.68 56.72
N PRO A 15 7.64 -18.72 56.07
CA PRO A 15 7.90 -18.10 54.77
C PRO A 15 7.01 -18.61 53.62
N LEU A 16 6.36 -19.77 53.78
CA LEU A 16 5.40 -20.33 52.82
C LEU A 16 4.10 -19.52 52.70
N MET A 17 3.61 -18.89 53.77
CA MET A 17 2.36 -18.11 53.73
C MET A 17 2.52 -16.81 52.92
N LEU A 18 3.72 -16.20 52.97
CA LEU A 18 4.02 -14.98 52.19
C LEU A 18 4.11 -15.27 50.69
N LEU A 19 4.56 -16.47 50.30
CA LEU A 19 4.61 -16.90 48.90
C LEU A 19 3.19 -17.04 48.30
N PHE A 20 2.25 -17.63 49.05
CA PHE A 20 0.88 -17.80 48.56
C PHE A 20 0.12 -16.47 48.42
N VAL A 21 0.34 -15.51 49.32
CA VAL A 21 -0.25 -14.16 49.21
C VAL A 21 0.36 -13.39 48.03
N ALA A 22 1.66 -13.52 47.78
CA ALA A 22 2.33 -12.89 46.64
C ALA A 22 1.85 -13.47 45.28
N ILE A 23 1.64 -14.78 45.20
CA ILE A 23 1.10 -15.43 43.98
C ILE A 23 -0.35 -15.01 43.76
N ALA A 24 -1.20 -15.04 44.79
CA ALA A 24 -2.61 -14.64 44.65
C ALA A 24 -2.77 -13.18 44.24
N SER A 25 -1.94 -12.27 44.78
CA SER A 25 -1.94 -10.86 44.38
C SER A 25 -1.41 -10.65 42.96
N PHE A 26 -0.48 -11.48 42.47
CA PHE A 26 -0.03 -11.44 41.08
C PHE A 26 -1.09 -11.92 40.07
N PHE A 27 -1.98 -12.85 40.46
CA PHE A 27 -3.10 -13.31 39.63
C PHE A 27 -4.29 -12.35 39.64
N PHE A 28 -4.58 -11.66 40.76
CA PHE A 28 -5.64 -10.65 40.79
C PHE A 28 -5.22 -9.29 40.21
N ALA A 29 -3.92 -8.94 40.22
CA ALA A 29 -3.43 -7.70 39.62
C ALA A 29 -3.23 -7.80 38.10
N ASN A 30 -3.15 -9.01 37.54
CA ASN A 30 -3.02 -9.19 36.10
C ASN A 30 -4.38 -9.43 35.42
N LYS A 31 -4.89 -8.33 34.84
CA LYS A 31 -5.74 -8.29 33.65
C LYS A 31 -7.25 -8.50 33.85
N VAL A 32 -7.90 -7.56 34.53
CA VAL A 32 -9.11 -6.98 33.94
C VAL A 32 -8.63 -6.01 32.86
N ALA A 33 -8.37 -6.52 31.66
CA ALA A 33 -8.24 -5.64 30.51
C ALA A 33 -9.53 -4.83 30.42
N PRO A 34 -9.48 -3.50 30.20
CA PRO A 34 -10.69 -2.72 30.03
C PRO A 34 -11.50 -3.39 28.91
N VAL A 35 -12.78 -3.66 29.17
CA VAL A 35 -13.72 -4.11 28.14
C VAL A 35 -13.86 -2.93 27.19
N TYR A 36 -12.96 -2.84 26.21
CA TYR A 36 -13.14 -1.94 25.08
C TYR A 36 -14.48 -2.31 24.47
N SER A 37 -15.42 -1.37 24.47
CA SER A 37 -16.71 -1.62 23.83
C SER A 37 -16.43 -2.00 22.38
N LEU A 38 -17.18 -2.99 21.85
CA LEU A 38 -17.07 -3.43 20.46
C LEU A 38 -17.13 -2.22 19.49
N SER A 39 -17.93 -1.21 19.86
CA SER A 39 -18.04 0.07 19.15
C SER A 39 -16.71 0.84 19.11
N THR A 40 -16.00 0.96 20.24
CA THR A 40 -14.68 1.61 20.30
C THR A 40 -13.66 0.89 19.43
N ALA A 41 -13.61 -0.44 19.50
CA ALA A 41 -12.69 -1.23 18.67
C ALA A 41 -13.00 -1.07 17.16
N LYS A 42 -14.29 -1.09 16.78
CA LYS A 42 -14.73 -0.84 15.40
C LYS A 42 -14.34 0.56 14.92
N ASN A 43 -14.57 1.59 15.73
CA ASN A 43 -14.24 2.98 15.37
C ASN A 43 -12.73 3.19 15.24
N GLN A 44 -11.94 2.56 16.12
CA GLN A 44 -10.48 2.58 16.03
C GLN A 44 -9.99 1.89 14.75
N TRP A 45 -10.58 0.75 14.39
CA TRP A 45 -10.27 0.06 13.14
C TRP A 45 -10.54 0.93 11.91
N ILE A 46 -11.73 1.53 11.83
CA ILE A 46 -12.12 2.43 10.74
C ILE A 46 -11.15 3.62 10.65
N SER A 47 -10.85 4.26 11.78
CA SER A 47 -9.91 5.39 11.84
C SER A 47 -8.51 5.03 11.35
N ASN A 48 -7.98 3.88 11.81
CA ASN A 48 -6.67 3.40 11.35
C ASN A 48 -6.65 3.06 9.86
N SER A 49 -7.75 2.46 9.36
CA SER A 49 -7.90 2.11 7.94
C SER A 49 -7.88 3.35 7.06
N LEU A 50 -8.67 4.37 7.41
CA LEU A 50 -8.70 5.64 6.69
C LEU A 50 -7.36 6.37 6.77
N LYS A 51 -6.73 6.41 7.95
CA LYS A 51 -5.40 7.03 8.12
C LYS A 51 -4.35 6.38 7.23
N TYR A 52 -4.32 5.05 7.19
CA TYR A 52 -3.40 4.30 6.33
C TYR A 52 -3.68 4.57 4.85
N TYR A 53 -4.93 4.43 4.44
CA TYR A 53 -5.32 4.59 3.04
C TYR A 53 -5.07 6.02 2.53
N ASN A 54 -5.40 7.04 3.33
CA ASN A 54 -5.12 8.45 3.04
C ASN A 54 -3.62 8.73 2.89
N SER A 55 -2.76 8.03 3.65
CA SER A 55 -1.30 8.17 3.51
C SER A 55 -0.80 7.68 2.14
N ILE A 56 -1.48 6.68 1.56
CA ILE A 56 -1.15 6.11 0.25
C ILE A 56 -1.74 6.97 -0.87
N THR A 57 -2.93 7.55 -0.68
CA THR A 57 -3.62 8.33 -1.72
C THR A 57 -3.22 9.81 -1.75
N ARG A 58 -2.58 10.37 -0.69
CA ARG A 58 -2.22 11.80 -0.46
C ARG A 58 -3.00 12.79 -1.36
N GLY A 59 -4.09 13.34 -0.84
CA GLY A 59 -4.84 14.41 -1.51
C GLY A 59 -6.13 13.98 -2.21
N ALA A 60 -6.52 12.71 -2.13
CA ALA A 60 -7.85 12.24 -2.56
C ALA A 60 -8.94 12.59 -1.52
N GLU A 61 -8.91 13.81 -0.95
CA GLU A 61 -9.85 14.25 0.08
C GLU A 61 -11.30 14.28 -0.40
N HIS A 62 -11.49 14.58 -1.69
CA HIS A 62 -12.79 14.60 -2.36
C HIS A 62 -13.47 13.23 -2.48
N VAL A 63 -12.72 12.11 -2.37
CA VAL A 63 -13.27 10.75 -2.52
C VAL A 63 -13.61 10.11 -1.15
N GLN A 64 -13.25 10.77 -0.04
CA GLN A 64 -13.29 10.17 1.30
C GLN A 64 -14.70 9.88 1.83
N GLU A 65 -15.73 10.52 1.28
CA GLU A 65 -17.11 10.37 1.75
C GLU A 65 -17.85 9.19 1.09
N SER A 66 -17.27 8.58 0.06
CA SER A 66 -17.89 7.46 -0.64
C SER A 66 -17.89 6.17 0.22
N PRO A 67 -19.02 5.44 0.32
CA PRO A 67 -19.06 4.12 0.93
C PRO A 67 -18.04 3.14 0.31
N THR A 68 -17.80 3.27 -0.99
CA THR A 68 -16.83 2.49 -1.75
C THR A 68 -15.40 2.77 -1.29
N TYR A 69 -15.07 4.04 -1.02
CA TYR A 69 -13.77 4.44 -0.49
C TYR A 69 -13.50 3.84 0.88
N LEU A 70 -14.48 3.93 1.79
CA LEU A 70 -14.37 3.34 3.13
C LEU A 70 -14.19 1.82 3.07
N LYS A 71 -14.96 1.13 2.22
CA LYS A 71 -14.80 -0.32 2.00
C LYS A 71 -13.39 -0.64 1.51
N SER A 72 -12.92 0.04 0.47
CA SER A 72 -11.56 -0.14 -0.07
C SER A 72 -10.49 0.11 1.00
N ALA A 73 -10.62 1.17 1.79
CA ALA A 73 -9.69 1.49 2.87
C ALA A 73 -9.63 0.38 3.94
N MET A 74 -10.79 -0.13 4.37
CA MET A 74 -10.88 -1.21 5.35
C MET A 74 -10.30 -2.52 4.83
N GLU A 75 -10.54 -2.88 3.56
CA GLU A 75 -10.03 -4.11 2.98
C GLU A 75 -8.52 -4.06 2.74
N ASN A 76 -7.99 -2.94 2.23
CA ASN A 76 -6.55 -2.73 2.09
C ASN A 76 -5.85 -2.75 3.46
N TYR A 77 -6.47 -2.15 4.50
CA TYR A 77 -5.94 -2.22 5.86
C TYR A 77 -5.98 -3.64 6.43
N PHE A 78 -7.03 -4.41 6.13
CA PHE A 78 -7.11 -5.82 6.52
C PHE A 78 -6.03 -6.67 5.83
N ALA A 79 -5.75 -6.44 4.54
CA ALA A 79 -4.66 -7.08 3.83
C ALA A 79 -3.29 -6.78 4.48
N LEU A 80 -3.06 -5.53 4.89
CA LEU A 80 -1.86 -5.15 5.66
C LEU A 80 -1.74 -5.95 6.97
N GLU A 81 -2.83 -6.15 7.71
CA GLU A 81 -2.80 -7.00 8.91
C GLU A 81 -2.47 -8.45 8.59
N LYS A 82 -2.92 -8.99 7.45
CA LYS A 82 -2.50 -10.33 6.99
C LYS A 82 -1.00 -10.38 6.71
N LEU A 83 -0.43 -9.35 6.09
CA LEU A 83 1.01 -9.25 5.90
C LEU A 83 1.77 -9.20 7.24
N ARG A 84 1.26 -8.47 8.24
CA ARG A 84 1.83 -8.43 9.61
C ARG A 84 1.76 -9.79 10.30
N GLN A 85 0.76 -10.60 9.97
CA GLN A 85 0.60 -11.98 10.46
C GLN A 85 1.39 -13.01 9.64
N ASN A 86 2.27 -12.58 8.74
CA ASN A 86 3.02 -13.44 7.83
C ASN A 86 2.13 -14.32 6.94
N LYS A 87 1.03 -13.74 6.44
CA LYS A 87 0.05 -14.39 5.56
C LYS A 87 -0.03 -13.67 4.20
N PRO A 88 1.03 -13.74 3.36
CA PRO A 88 1.08 -13.03 2.08
C PRO A 88 0.00 -13.48 1.09
N ASP A 89 -0.28 -14.78 1.00
CA ASP A 89 -1.29 -15.33 0.07
C ASP A 89 -2.70 -14.76 0.32
N HIS A 90 -3.05 -14.59 1.59
CA HIS A 90 -4.32 -13.98 1.97
C HIS A 90 -4.39 -12.49 1.60
N ALA A 91 -3.28 -11.76 1.76
CA ALA A 91 -3.22 -10.36 1.34
C ALA A 91 -3.33 -10.24 -0.18
N GLU A 92 -2.63 -11.08 -0.93
CA GLU A 92 -2.74 -11.16 -2.40
C GLU A 92 -4.18 -11.44 -2.84
N THR A 93 -4.84 -12.41 -2.21
CA THR A 93 -6.25 -12.75 -2.51
C THR A 93 -7.16 -11.53 -2.35
N ILE A 94 -6.96 -10.75 -1.29
CA ILE A 94 -7.73 -9.52 -1.06
C ILE A 94 -7.44 -8.49 -2.14
N TYR A 95 -6.17 -8.24 -2.47
CA TYR A 95 -5.82 -7.25 -3.49
C TYR A 95 -6.35 -7.62 -4.88
N ARG A 96 -6.25 -8.89 -5.30
CA ARG A 96 -6.80 -9.35 -6.58
C ARG A 96 -8.31 -9.15 -6.64
N ARG A 97 -9.03 -9.56 -5.61
CA ARG A 97 -10.49 -9.32 -5.51
C ARG A 97 -10.85 -7.85 -5.61
N LEU A 98 -10.10 -6.97 -4.94
CA LEU A 98 -10.33 -5.52 -5.02
C LEU A 98 -10.07 -4.98 -6.43
N MET A 99 -9.05 -5.49 -7.13
CA MET A 99 -8.78 -5.11 -8.52
C MET A 99 -9.91 -5.54 -9.45
N ASP A 100 -10.43 -6.76 -9.28
CA ASP A 100 -11.58 -7.26 -10.04
C ASP A 100 -12.84 -6.44 -9.75
N GLU A 101 -13.10 -6.10 -8.48
CA GLU A 101 -14.27 -5.29 -8.08
C GLU A 101 -14.23 -3.86 -8.63
N PHE A 102 -13.03 -3.29 -8.74
CA PHE A 102 -12.83 -1.91 -9.21
C PHE A 102 -12.39 -1.83 -10.66
N ASN A 103 -12.55 -2.90 -11.44
CA ASN A 103 -12.27 -2.90 -12.85
C ASN A 103 -13.22 -1.93 -13.59
N PRO A 104 -12.72 -0.85 -14.21
CA PRO A 104 -13.56 0.13 -14.89
C PRO A 104 -14.24 -0.44 -16.15
N LEU A 105 -13.70 -1.50 -16.75
CA LEU A 105 -14.29 -2.11 -17.95
C LEU A 105 -15.62 -2.81 -17.70
N ASP A 106 -15.90 -3.18 -16.46
CA ASP A 106 -17.10 -3.92 -16.08
C ASP A 106 -18.28 -3.00 -15.72
N LYS A 107 -18.09 -1.68 -15.78
CA LYS A 107 -19.13 -0.69 -15.48
C LYS A 107 -19.69 -0.10 -16.77
N ASP A 108 -20.95 -0.42 -17.05
CA ASP A 108 -21.69 -0.01 -18.25
C ASP A 108 -21.82 1.52 -18.39
N GLY A 109 -20.81 2.17 -18.97
CA GLY A 109 -20.92 3.48 -19.63
C GLY A 109 -21.18 4.71 -18.74
N GLU A 110 -21.20 4.59 -17.42
CA GLU A 110 -21.22 5.77 -16.54
C GLU A 110 -19.88 6.51 -16.67
N ARG A 111 -19.94 7.79 -17.06
CA ARG A 111 -18.75 8.65 -17.12
C ARG A 111 -18.09 8.66 -15.75
N ALA A 112 -16.86 8.18 -15.71
CA ALA A 112 -16.06 8.15 -14.52
C ALA A 112 -15.96 9.54 -13.89
N GLU A 113 -16.26 9.64 -12.59
CA GLU A 113 -16.03 10.87 -11.86
C GLU A 113 -14.53 11.14 -11.75
N ILE A 114 -14.18 12.38 -11.44
CA ILE A 114 -12.81 12.84 -11.28
C ILE A 114 -12.16 11.97 -10.18
N CYS A 115 -11.30 11.03 -10.61
CA CYS A 115 -10.50 10.09 -9.79
C CYS A 115 -11.10 8.68 -9.49
N ASP A 116 -11.88 8.09 -10.40
CA ASP A 116 -12.34 6.69 -10.27
C ASP A 116 -11.20 5.66 -10.16
N PHE A 117 -10.04 5.97 -10.73
CA PHE A 117 -8.86 5.09 -10.63
C PHE A 117 -8.28 5.01 -9.22
N SER A 118 -8.69 5.85 -8.27
CA SER A 118 -8.16 5.80 -6.89
C SER A 118 -8.38 4.44 -6.23
N ASN A 119 -9.54 3.83 -6.44
CA ASN A 119 -9.89 2.54 -5.84
C ASN A 119 -9.15 1.35 -6.48
N LEU A 120 -8.80 1.44 -7.76
CA LEU A 120 -7.98 0.43 -8.45
C LEU A 120 -6.47 0.66 -8.24
N ALA A 121 -6.03 1.91 -8.16
CA ALA A 121 -4.63 2.29 -8.07
C ALA A 121 -3.97 1.77 -6.79
N VAL A 122 -4.65 1.87 -5.65
CA VAL A 122 -4.11 1.41 -4.37
C VAL A 122 -3.87 -0.11 -4.33
N PRO A 123 -4.87 -0.99 -4.60
CA PRO A 123 -4.64 -2.43 -4.60
C PRO A 123 -3.65 -2.84 -5.69
N THR A 124 -3.63 -2.20 -6.86
CA THR A 124 -2.60 -2.43 -7.89
C THR A 124 -1.20 -2.17 -7.36
N LEU A 125 -0.99 -1.00 -6.74
CA LEU A 125 0.31 -0.63 -6.17
C LEU A 125 0.73 -1.63 -5.09
N LEU A 126 -0.17 -1.96 -4.17
CA LEU A 126 0.12 -2.85 -3.04
C LEU A 126 0.38 -4.29 -3.50
N LEU A 127 -0.37 -4.80 -4.48
CA LEU A 127 -0.14 -6.11 -5.08
C LEU A 127 1.21 -6.15 -5.82
N GLY A 128 1.51 -5.14 -6.64
CA GLY A 128 2.78 -5.05 -7.35
C GLY A 128 3.99 -5.00 -6.39
N LEU A 129 3.85 -4.32 -5.24
CA LEU A 129 4.89 -4.30 -4.20
C LEU A 129 5.01 -5.64 -3.45
N LEU A 130 3.88 -6.30 -3.16
CA LEU A 130 3.86 -7.63 -2.55
C LEU A 130 4.57 -8.66 -3.45
N LEU A 131 4.22 -8.71 -4.73
CA LEU A 131 4.81 -9.63 -5.70
C LEU A 131 6.32 -9.38 -5.86
N GLN A 132 6.76 -8.13 -5.84
CA GLN A 132 8.20 -7.79 -5.83
C GLN A 132 8.93 -8.30 -4.58
N ARG A 133 8.28 -8.26 -3.42
CA ARG A 133 8.84 -8.78 -2.16
C ARG A 133 8.98 -10.31 -2.19
N GLU A 134 8.02 -10.99 -2.81
CA GLU A 134 8.02 -12.44 -3.00
C GLU A 134 8.81 -12.88 -4.25
N GLU A 135 9.59 -11.97 -4.85
CA GLU A 135 10.45 -12.24 -6.03
C GLU A 135 9.69 -12.73 -7.28
N ARG A 136 8.37 -12.52 -7.34
CA ARG A 136 7.50 -12.84 -8.47
C ARG A 136 7.45 -11.68 -9.46
N TYR A 137 8.57 -11.39 -10.10
CA TYR A 137 8.73 -10.19 -10.93
C TYR A 137 7.87 -10.17 -12.19
N ASP A 138 7.64 -11.31 -12.83
CA ASP A 138 6.78 -11.37 -14.02
C ASP A 138 5.31 -11.11 -13.69
N ASP A 139 4.84 -11.62 -12.55
CA ASP A 139 3.50 -11.32 -12.04
C ASP A 139 3.37 -9.84 -11.67
N ALA A 140 4.38 -9.27 -11.02
CA ALA A 140 4.41 -7.85 -10.69
C ALA A 140 4.35 -6.98 -11.96
N ARG A 141 5.11 -7.35 -13.00
CA ARG A 141 5.07 -6.68 -14.30
C ARG A 141 3.68 -6.78 -14.92
N THR A 142 3.06 -7.95 -14.89
CA THR A 142 1.70 -8.17 -15.41
C THR A 142 0.68 -7.28 -14.72
N VAL A 143 0.76 -7.13 -13.39
CA VAL A 143 -0.12 -6.24 -12.62
C VAL A 143 0.03 -4.78 -13.04
N PHE A 144 1.27 -4.29 -13.16
CA PHE A 144 1.50 -2.90 -13.58
C PHE A 144 1.15 -2.63 -15.05
N ASP A 145 1.43 -3.60 -15.92
CA ASP A 145 1.13 -3.52 -17.35
C ASP A 145 -0.39 -3.53 -17.57
N GLY A 146 -1.13 -4.37 -16.85
CA GLY A 146 -2.60 -4.37 -16.85
C GLY A 146 -3.17 -3.02 -16.44
N PHE A 147 -2.64 -2.41 -15.37
CA PHE A 147 -3.06 -1.06 -14.98
C PHE A 147 -2.75 0.00 -16.03
N SER A 148 -1.58 -0.06 -16.66
CA SER A 148 -1.20 0.87 -17.73
C SER A 148 -2.13 0.73 -18.94
N HIS A 149 -2.53 -0.49 -19.28
CA HIS A 149 -3.49 -0.77 -20.34
C HIS A 149 -4.86 -0.15 -20.04
N PHE A 150 -5.38 -0.30 -18.81
CA PHE A 150 -6.63 0.36 -18.42
C PHE A 150 -6.54 1.89 -18.54
N LEU A 151 -5.39 2.50 -18.20
CA LEU A 151 -5.20 3.94 -18.38
C LEU A 151 -5.17 4.36 -19.85
N ASP A 152 -4.64 3.51 -20.74
CA ASP A 152 -4.61 3.79 -22.17
C ASP A 152 -6.01 3.72 -22.79
N GLU A 153 -6.81 2.72 -22.38
CA GLU A 153 -8.19 2.56 -22.85
C GLU A 153 -9.13 3.66 -22.34
N ALA A 154 -8.93 4.11 -21.11
CA ALA A 154 -9.70 5.21 -20.54
C ALA A 154 -9.41 6.57 -21.20
N GLY A 155 -8.27 6.72 -21.87
CA GLY A 155 -7.88 7.96 -22.54
C GLY A 155 -7.38 9.07 -21.60
N ALA A 156 -7.05 10.22 -22.19
CA ALA A 156 -6.33 11.32 -21.51
C ALA A 156 -7.16 12.06 -20.44
N ASP A 157 -8.48 11.89 -20.41
CA ASP A 157 -9.35 12.56 -19.45
C ASP A 157 -9.22 11.99 -18.02
N HIS A 158 -8.47 10.90 -17.86
CA HIS A 158 -8.32 10.17 -16.59
C HIS A 158 -6.94 10.35 -15.94
N GLU A 159 -6.24 11.43 -16.27
CA GLU A 159 -4.97 11.79 -15.62
C GLU A 159 -5.18 12.24 -14.16
N CYS A 160 -5.08 11.29 -13.22
CA CYS A 160 -5.16 11.57 -11.78
C CYS A 160 -3.84 11.30 -11.04
N CYS A 161 -3.68 11.93 -9.87
CA CYS A 161 -2.48 11.76 -9.04
C CYS A 161 -2.33 10.33 -8.48
N CYS A 162 -3.43 9.58 -8.34
CA CYS A 162 -3.39 8.19 -7.91
C CYS A 162 -2.76 7.28 -8.99
N ALA A 163 -3.18 7.45 -10.24
CA ALA A 163 -2.60 6.74 -11.38
C ALA A 163 -1.12 7.10 -11.59
N ALA A 164 -0.77 8.38 -11.43
CA ALA A 164 0.61 8.84 -11.48
C ALA A 164 1.54 8.09 -10.51
N ARG A 165 1.05 7.72 -9.32
CA ARG A 165 1.84 6.95 -8.35
C ARG A 165 2.05 5.51 -8.74
N VAL A 166 1.05 4.87 -9.33
CA VAL A 166 1.21 3.51 -9.85
C VAL A 166 2.25 3.53 -10.97
N LEU A 167 2.19 4.50 -11.89
CA LEU A 167 3.19 4.67 -12.94
C LEU A 167 4.58 4.99 -12.40
N GLN A 168 4.68 5.80 -11.34
CA GLN A 168 5.96 6.06 -10.68
C GLN A 168 6.55 4.78 -10.08
N ALA A 169 5.73 3.96 -9.40
CA ALA A 169 6.17 2.69 -8.84
C ALA A 169 6.57 1.69 -9.93
N HIS A 170 5.79 1.62 -11.01
CA HIS A 170 6.09 0.81 -12.19
C HIS A 170 7.41 1.25 -12.85
N ALA A 171 7.65 2.55 -12.97
CA ALA A 171 8.92 3.08 -13.49
C ALA A 171 10.11 2.64 -12.63
N LEU A 172 9.99 2.72 -11.30
CA LEU A 172 11.04 2.23 -10.38
C LEU A 172 11.24 0.72 -10.47
N PHE A 173 10.16 -0.04 -10.65
CA PHE A 173 10.22 -1.47 -10.88
C PHE A 173 10.99 -1.79 -12.15
N GLU A 174 10.64 -1.20 -13.30
CA GLU A 174 11.33 -1.42 -14.57
C GLU A 174 12.81 -1.00 -14.51
N MET A 175 13.12 0.06 -13.75
CA MET A 175 14.51 0.45 -13.50
C MET A 175 15.28 -0.65 -12.76
N LYS A 176 14.66 -1.30 -11.76
CA LYS A 176 15.26 -2.41 -11.01
C LYS A 176 15.43 -3.66 -11.88
N GLN A 177 14.58 -3.83 -12.90
CA GLN A 177 14.62 -4.94 -13.86
C GLN A 177 15.45 -4.63 -15.11
N ASP A 178 16.37 -3.66 -15.04
CA ASP A 178 17.29 -3.27 -16.13
C ASP A 178 16.57 -2.84 -17.43
N ASN A 179 15.43 -2.16 -17.29
CA ASN A 179 14.66 -1.61 -18.42
C ASN A 179 14.55 -0.08 -18.31
N PRO A 180 15.67 0.66 -18.52
CA PRO A 180 15.72 2.11 -18.32
C PRO A 180 14.85 2.88 -19.30
N ILE A 181 14.71 2.40 -20.54
CA ILE A 181 13.90 3.06 -21.57
C ILE A 181 12.42 3.07 -21.17
N ARG A 182 11.88 1.90 -20.77
CA ARG A 182 10.48 1.81 -20.31
C ARG A 182 10.26 2.59 -19.02
N SER A 183 11.23 2.51 -18.10
CA SER A 183 11.22 3.30 -16.88
C SER A 183 11.11 4.82 -17.15
N ALA A 184 11.92 5.33 -18.09
CA ALA A 184 11.88 6.73 -18.50
C ALA A 184 10.54 7.13 -19.12
N GLU A 185 9.95 6.27 -19.95
CA GLU A 185 8.63 6.49 -20.54
C GLU A 185 7.54 6.63 -19.46
N LEU A 186 7.49 5.66 -18.54
CA LEU A 186 6.53 5.61 -17.44
C LEU A 186 6.65 6.80 -16.51
N ILE A 187 7.87 7.18 -16.09
CA ILE A 187 8.05 8.32 -15.17
C ILE A 187 7.70 9.65 -15.82
N MET A 188 7.97 9.82 -17.12
CA MET A 188 7.55 11.02 -17.83
C MET A 188 6.03 11.12 -17.91
N ARG A 189 5.34 10.00 -18.16
CA ARG A 189 3.88 9.95 -18.13
C ARG A 189 3.34 10.29 -16.74
N ALA A 190 3.90 9.67 -15.69
CA ALA A 190 3.55 9.97 -14.30
C ALA A 190 3.70 11.46 -13.96
N VAL A 191 4.78 12.11 -14.42
CA VAL A 191 5.04 13.55 -14.16
C VAL A 191 4.11 14.48 -14.93
N ARG A 192 3.58 14.05 -16.08
CA ARG A 192 2.53 14.81 -16.80
C ARG A 192 1.24 14.81 -15.98
N MET A 193 0.87 13.64 -15.43
CA MET A 193 -0.32 13.45 -14.60
C MET A 193 -0.20 14.13 -13.23
N ASP A 194 0.96 14.06 -12.57
CA ASP A 194 1.22 14.72 -11.29
C ASP A 194 2.53 15.51 -11.33
N ARG A 195 2.41 16.84 -11.45
CA ARG A 195 3.55 17.76 -11.51
C ARG A 195 4.40 17.76 -10.23
N ASN A 196 3.87 17.29 -9.10
CA ASN A 196 4.64 17.18 -7.86
C ASN A 196 5.76 16.13 -7.96
N LEU A 197 5.64 15.20 -8.92
CA LEU A 197 6.67 14.19 -9.18
C LEU A 197 7.87 14.72 -9.97
N ARG A 198 7.88 15.98 -10.42
CA ARG A 198 9.00 16.57 -11.20
C ARG A 198 10.37 16.44 -10.52
N SER A 199 10.40 16.43 -9.19
CA SER A 199 11.64 16.26 -8.43
C SER A 199 12.31 14.91 -8.65
N VAL A 200 11.52 13.87 -8.99
CA VAL A 200 11.99 12.50 -9.26
C VAL A 200 12.86 12.45 -10.51
N LEU A 201 12.56 13.28 -11.52
CA LEU A 201 13.37 13.37 -12.74
C LEU A 201 14.79 13.88 -12.48
N LYS A 202 15.03 14.50 -11.32
CA LYS A 202 16.38 14.95 -10.92
C LYS A 202 17.21 13.83 -10.31
N TRP A 203 16.64 12.66 -10.01
CA TRP A 203 17.40 11.54 -9.45
C TRP A 203 18.35 10.97 -10.48
N LYS A 204 19.57 10.59 -10.07
CA LYS A 204 20.62 10.12 -11.00
C LYS A 204 20.10 9.01 -11.93
N LEU A 205 19.47 7.98 -11.37
CA LEU A 205 18.91 6.87 -12.13
C LEU A 205 17.99 7.31 -13.28
N PHE A 206 17.07 8.25 -13.03
CA PHE A 206 16.14 8.73 -14.05
C PHE A 206 16.80 9.69 -15.03
N ARG A 207 17.76 10.52 -14.60
CA ARG A 207 18.50 11.37 -15.54
C ARG A 207 19.25 10.53 -16.57
N ASP A 208 19.92 9.47 -16.11
CA ASP A 208 20.71 8.59 -16.98
C ASP A 208 19.76 7.86 -17.96
N ALA A 209 18.66 7.31 -17.47
CA ALA A 209 17.64 6.66 -18.30
C ALA A 209 16.97 7.61 -19.32
N LEU A 210 16.76 8.88 -18.98
CA LEU A 210 16.19 9.88 -19.90
C LEU A 210 17.13 10.22 -21.06
N VAL A 211 18.45 10.17 -20.85
CA VAL A 211 19.45 10.36 -21.92
C VAL A 211 19.33 9.24 -22.94
N GLU A 212 19.25 7.99 -22.47
CA GLU A 212 19.09 6.80 -23.31
C GLU A 212 17.74 6.79 -24.05
N TYR A 213 16.67 7.11 -23.35
CA TYR A 213 15.34 7.27 -23.94
C TYR A 213 15.35 8.31 -25.07
N GLY A 214 15.95 9.48 -24.84
CA GLY A 214 16.04 10.54 -25.84
C GLY A 214 16.89 10.17 -27.07
N ALA A 215 17.92 9.32 -26.92
CA ALA A 215 18.66 8.77 -28.04
C ALA A 215 17.79 7.82 -28.87
N THR A 216 17.08 6.91 -28.20
CA THR A 216 16.20 5.92 -28.82
C THR A 216 15.03 6.56 -29.56
N TYR A 217 14.38 7.55 -28.94
CA TYR A 217 13.27 8.29 -29.56
C TYR A 217 13.67 9.02 -30.85
N ARG A 218 14.86 9.64 -30.85
CA ARG A 218 15.41 10.31 -32.04
C ARG A 218 15.74 9.31 -33.15
N ALA A 219 16.26 8.14 -32.81
CA ALA A 219 16.54 7.08 -33.79
C ALA A 219 15.24 6.57 -34.45
N ARG A 220 14.20 6.26 -33.66
CA ARG A 220 12.88 5.84 -34.17
C ARG A 220 12.24 6.90 -35.06
N SER A 221 12.29 8.17 -34.63
CA SER A 221 11.73 9.29 -35.41
C SER A 221 12.42 9.46 -36.77
N ARG A 222 13.73 9.21 -36.85
CA ARG A 222 14.48 9.24 -38.12
C ARG A 222 14.06 8.10 -39.05
N GLN A 223 13.96 6.88 -38.52
CA GLN A 223 13.51 5.72 -39.29
C GLN A 223 12.09 5.91 -39.84
N GLN A 224 11.18 6.43 -39.02
CA GLN A 224 9.79 6.67 -39.45
C GLN A 224 9.68 7.76 -40.53
N ARG A 225 10.50 8.82 -40.46
CA ARG A 225 10.56 9.83 -41.53
C ARG A 225 11.13 9.28 -42.82
N GLN A 226 12.12 8.40 -42.74
CA GLN A 226 12.67 7.72 -43.91
C GLN A 226 11.64 6.78 -44.53
N SER A 227 10.93 5.97 -43.74
CA SER A 227 9.90 5.08 -44.28
C SER A 227 8.74 5.83 -44.93
N ILE A 228 8.32 6.98 -44.39
CA ILE A 228 7.29 7.82 -45.02
C ILE A 228 7.80 8.43 -46.33
N ALA A 229 9.03 8.92 -46.38
CA ALA A 229 9.63 9.50 -47.59
C ALA A 229 9.79 8.48 -48.74
N PHE A 230 9.85 7.18 -48.45
CA PHE A 230 9.89 6.11 -49.45
C PHE A 230 8.51 5.67 -49.96
N VAL A 231 7.41 6.10 -49.31
CA VAL A 231 6.03 5.66 -49.62
C VAL A 231 5.22 6.73 -50.38
N THR A 232 5.68 7.98 -50.40
CA THR A 232 5.05 9.07 -51.18
C THR A 232 5.76 9.28 -52.53
N PRO A 233 5.13 8.95 -53.68
CA PRO A 233 5.65 9.26 -55.02
C PRO A 233 5.59 10.75 -55.36
#